data_AF-A0A2L0ELU2-F1
#
_entry.id   AF-A0A2L0ELU2-F1
#
_cell.length_a   1.000
_cell.length_b   1.000
_cell.length_c   1.000
_cell.angle_alpha   90.00
_cell.angle_beta   90.00
_cell.angle_gamma   90.00
#
_symmetry.space_group_name_H-M   'P 1'
#
loop_
_entity.id
_entity.type
_entity.pdbx_description
1 polymer ?
#
loop_
_entity_poly.entity_id
_entity_poly.type
_entity_poly.pdbx_seq_one_letter_code
_entity_poly.pdbx_strand_id
1 'polypeptide(L)'
;MNKTEDESIAYGVIAVTNSNGSEVRLILEPWAEEVVLSPDESVDIAFSGPQGGRMEVEVKPGAVILYGWEGSILSIKPLTPARAPSPST
;
A
#
# COMPACT_ATOMS: atom_id res chain seq x y z
N MET A 1 -35.94 10.16 -12.33
CA MET A 1 -34.67 9.67 -11.76
C MET A 1 -33.57 10.54 -12.34
N ASN A 2 -32.66 11.02 -11.50
CA ASN A 2 -31.25 11.34 -11.80
C ASN A 2 -30.64 11.71 -10.45
N LYS A 3 -30.17 10.71 -9.69
CA LYS A 3 -29.24 10.96 -8.61
C LYS A 3 -27.87 10.99 -9.29
N THR A 4 -27.32 12.20 -9.44
CA THR A 4 -25.89 12.37 -9.62
C THR A 4 -25.28 11.85 -8.33
N GLU A 5 -24.82 10.60 -8.33
CA GLU A 5 -24.00 10.10 -7.24
C GLU A 5 -22.69 10.90 -7.34
N ASP A 6 -22.43 11.66 -6.29
CA ASP A 6 -21.18 12.38 -6.12
C ASP A 6 -20.06 11.34 -6.18
N GLU A 7 -19.30 11.29 -7.28
CA GLU A 7 -18.13 10.41 -7.47
C GLU A 7 -16.99 10.89 -6.57
N SER A 8 -17.25 10.92 -5.26
CA SER A 8 -16.29 11.30 -4.27
C SER A 8 -15.20 10.23 -4.22
N ILE A 9 -13.96 10.64 -4.47
CA ILE A 9 -12.78 9.78 -4.43
C ILE A 9 -12.25 9.74 -2.99
N ALA A 10 -12.00 8.53 -2.48
CA ALA A 10 -11.20 8.31 -1.30
C ALA A 10 -9.72 8.30 -1.70
N TYR A 11 -8.87 8.90 -0.89
CA TYR A 11 -7.41 8.77 -1.00
C TYR A 11 -6.82 8.52 0.39
N GLY A 12 -5.70 7.82 0.43
CA GLY A 12 -4.99 7.59 1.68
C GLY A 12 -3.66 6.90 1.49
N VAL A 13 -2.96 6.73 2.61
CA VAL A 13 -1.70 6.00 2.70
C VAL A 13 -1.78 5.08 3.91
N ILE A 14 -1.34 3.83 3.76
CA ILE A 14 -1.08 2.92 4.87
C ILE A 14 0.40 2.58 4.92
N ALA A 15 0.96 2.50 6.12
CA ALA A 15 2.30 1.97 6.31
C ALA A 15 2.22 0.44 6.51
N VAL A 16 3.06 -0.31 5.81
CA VAL A 16 3.21 -1.76 5.95
C VAL A 16 4.62 -2.05 6.43
N THR A 17 4.72 -2.69 7.58
CA THR A 17 6.01 -3.06 8.21
C THR A 17 6.10 -4.57 8.33
N ASN A 18 7.23 -5.14 7.89
CA ASN A 18 7.54 -6.53 8.17
C ASN A 18 8.08 -6.70 9.59
N SER A 19 7.22 -7.07 10.54
CA SER A 19 7.61 -7.36 11.92
C SER A 19 8.06 -8.81 12.16
N ASN A 20 8.22 -9.61 11.10
CA ASN A 20 8.73 -10.97 11.21
C ASN A 20 10.27 -10.98 11.21
N GLY A 21 10.86 -12.05 11.76
CA GLY A 21 12.31 -12.29 11.71
C GLY A 21 12.82 -12.81 10.35
N SER A 22 11.98 -12.85 9.32
CA SER A 22 12.30 -13.33 7.98
C SER A 22 11.69 -12.40 6.93
N GLU A 23 12.17 -12.50 5.69
CA GLU A 23 11.61 -11.77 4.55
C GLU A 23 10.12 -12.09 4.36
N VAL A 24 9.37 -11.07 3.91
CA VAL A 24 7.96 -11.18 3.52
C VAL A 24 7.77 -10.54 2.16
N ARG A 25 7.06 -11.23 1.27
CA ARG A 25 6.61 -10.65 0.00
C ARG A 25 5.33 -9.84 0.19
N LEU A 26 5.33 -8.59 -0.26
CA LEU A 26 4.13 -7.77 -0.37
C LEU A 26 3.72 -7.67 -1.84
N ILE A 27 2.47 -8.02 -2.14
CA ILE A 27 1.95 -8.10 -3.51
C ILE A 27 0.70 -7.21 -3.62
N LEU A 28 0.60 -6.41 -4.69
CA LEU A 28 -0.57 -5.61 -5.02
C LEU A 28 -1.30 -6.21 -6.23
N GLU A 29 -2.55 -6.58 -6.03
CA GLU A 29 -3.45 -7.09 -7.06
C GLU A 29 -4.54 -6.05 -7.39
N PRO A 30 -4.93 -5.87 -8.66
CA PRO A 30 -4.59 -6.70 -9.84
C PRO A 30 -3.33 -6.25 -10.62
N TRP A 31 -2.48 -5.40 -10.03
CA TRP A 31 -1.36 -4.77 -10.75
C TRP A 31 -0.12 -5.65 -10.92
N ALA A 32 -0.07 -6.82 -10.26
CA ALA A 32 1.09 -7.69 -10.19
C ALA A 32 2.37 -6.94 -9.75
N GLU A 33 2.22 -5.88 -8.95
CA GLU A 33 3.34 -5.15 -8.35
C GLU A 33 3.76 -5.87 -7.07
N GLU A 34 5.04 -6.14 -6.89
CA GLU A 34 5.56 -6.84 -5.72
C GLU A 34 6.85 -6.23 -5.18
N VAL A 35 7.03 -6.33 -3.86
CA VAL A 35 8.27 -5.99 -3.17
C VAL A 35 8.57 -7.03 -2.10
N VAL A 36 9.85 -7.32 -1.88
CA VAL A 36 10.30 -8.12 -0.74
C VAL A 36 10.70 -7.17 0.37
N LEU A 37 10.10 -7.35 1.55
CA LEU A 37 10.44 -6.60 2.76
C LEU A 37 11.36 -7.44 3.63
N SER A 38 12.54 -6.92 3.91
CA SER A 38 13.46 -7.45 4.94
C SER A 38 12.83 -7.34 6.33
N PRO A 39 13.33 -8.06 7.35
CA PRO A 39 12.92 -7.84 8.73
C PRO A 39 13.03 -6.35 9.12
N ASP A 40 12.00 -5.84 9.79
CA ASP A 40 11.83 -4.45 10.23
C ASP A 40 11.74 -3.41 9.11
N GLU A 41 11.75 -3.83 7.83
CA GLU A 41 11.56 -2.93 6.70
C GLU A 41 10.09 -2.51 6.58
N SER A 42 9.90 -1.26 6.17
CA SER A 42 8.59 -0.66 5.99
C SER A 42 8.47 0.04 4.64
N VAL A 43 7.26 -0.01 4.07
CA VAL A 43 6.87 0.73 2.87
C VAL A 43 5.51 1.38 3.07
N ASP A 44 5.26 2.47 2.34
CA ASP A 44 3.95 3.09 2.27
C ASP A 44 3.18 2.56 1.06
N ILE A 45 1.90 2.26 1.24
CA ILE A 45 0.96 1.94 0.17
C ILE A 45 0.02 3.10 0.02
N ALA A 46 0.19 3.85 -1.07
CA ALA A 46 -0.73 4.90 -1.45
C ALA A 46 -1.90 4.29 -2.21
N PHE A 47 -3.11 4.74 -1.90
CA PHE A 47 -4.31 4.31 -2.60
C PHE A 47 -5.23 5.49 -2.93
N SER A 48 -5.97 5.33 -4.02
CA SER A 48 -7.13 6.16 -4.34
C SER A 48 -8.22 5.33 -5.00
N GLY A 49 -9.47 5.77 -4.95
CA GLY A 49 -10.58 5.11 -5.64
C GLY A 49 -11.95 5.60 -5.19
N PRO A 50 -13.03 5.07 -5.76
CA PRO A 50 -14.39 5.41 -5.37
C PRO A 50 -14.64 5.20 -3.87
N GLN A 51 -15.29 6.16 -3.21
CA GLN A 51 -15.73 6.00 -1.83
C GLN A 51 -16.68 4.80 -1.66
N GLY A 52 -16.67 4.20 -0.48
CA GLY A 52 -17.50 3.02 -0.16
C GLY A 52 -16.89 1.68 -0.57
N GLY A 53 -15.83 1.68 -1.37
CA GLY A 53 -15.01 0.50 -1.65
C GLY A 53 -14.20 0.02 -0.45
N ARG A 54 -13.64 -1.19 -0.56
CA ARG A 54 -12.84 -1.82 0.49
C ARG A 54 -11.62 -2.51 -0.10
N MET A 55 -10.44 -2.15 0.40
CA MET A 55 -9.24 -2.93 0.15
C MET A 55 -9.28 -4.21 0.97
N GLU A 56 -9.04 -5.35 0.33
CA GLU A 56 -8.92 -6.63 1.02
C GLU A 56 -7.45 -6.97 1.26
N VAL A 57 -7.19 -7.63 2.40
CA VAL A 57 -5.85 -8.03 2.80
C VAL A 57 -5.85 -9.53 3.08
N GLU A 58 -4.98 -10.26 2.39
CA GLU A 58 -4.78 -11.69 2.61
C GLU A 58 -3.36 -11.93 3.13
N VAL A 59 -3.26 -12.62 4.28
CA VAL A 59 -1.98 -12.96 4.90
C VAL A 59 -1.72 -14.45 4.72
N LYS A 60 -0.57 -14.78 4.13
CA LYS A 60 -0.09 -16.14 3.89
C LYS A 60 1.29 -16.32 4.52
N PRO A 61 1.75 -17.56 4.76
CA PRO A 61 3.13 -17.80 5.17
C PRO A 61 4.12 -17.14 4.19
N GLY A 62 4.89 -16.16 4.66
CA GLY A 62 5.89 -15.44 3.87
C GLY A 62 5.34 -14.42 2.86
N ALA A 63 4.04 -14.12 2.86
CA ALA A 63 3.46 -13.14 1.95
C ALA A 63 2.24 -12.40 2.52
N VAL A 64 2.08 -11.15 2.09
CA VAL A 64 0.88 -10.34 2.28
C VAL A 64 0.41 -9.86 0.91
N ILE A 65 -0.87 -10.01 0.62
CA ILE A 65 -1.48 -9.59 -0.65
C ILE A 65 -2.52 -8.52 -0.34
N LEU A 66 -2.42 -7.37 -1.02
CA LEU A 66 -3.40 -6.29 -0.97
C LEU A 66 -4.18 -6.27 -2.28
N TYR A 67 -5.49 -6.40 -2.19
CA TYR A 67 -6.39 -6.36 -3.35
C TYR A 67 -7.07 -5.00 -3.41
N GLY A 68 -6.85 -4.27 -4.50
CA GLY A 68 -7.61 -3.08 -4.83
C GLY A 68 -9.08 -3.43 -5.12
N TRP A 69 -9.99 -2.51 -4.81
CA TRP A 69 -11.40 -2.63 -5.22
C TRP A 69 -11.62 -2.04 -6.61
N GLU A 70 -12.81 -2.27 -7.17
CA GLU A 70 -13.19 -1.74 -8.48
C GLU A 70 -13.03 -0.21 -8.55
N GLY A 71 -12.30 0.27 -9.57
CA GLY A 71 -12.00 1.69 -9.78
C GLY A 71 -10.89 2.25 -8.89
N SER A 72 -10.29 1.45 -8.00
CA SER A 72 -9.15 1.90 -7.20
C SER A 72 -7.82 1.82 -7.96
N ILE A 73 -6.82 2.52 -7.43
CA ILE A 73 -5.40 2.45 -7.82
C ILE A 73 -4.59 2.34 -6.54
N LEU A 74 -3.69 1.35 -6.47
CA LEU A 74 -2.71 1.19 -5.40
C LEU A 74 -1.29 1.36 -5.98
N SER A 75 -0.34 1.80 -5.16
CA SER A 75 1.08 1.87 -5.54
C SER A 75 1.99 1.77 -4.31
N ILE A 76 3.10 1.06 -4.46
CA ILE A 76 4.13 0.98 -3.42
C ILE A 76 4.99 2.24 -3.47
N LYS A 77 5.26 2.82 -2.31
CA LYS A 77 6.18 3.93 -2.11
C LYS A 77 7.25 3.49 -1.10
N PRO A 78 8.54 3.54 -1.48
CA PRO A 78 9.61 3.43 -0.49
C PRO A 78 9.39 4.50 0.57
N LEU A 79 9.56 4.15 1.85
CA LEU A 79 9.65 5.19 2.87
C LEU A 79 10.81 6.10 2.48
N THR A 80 10.49 7.33 2.13
CA THR A 80 11.54 8.31 1.90
C THR A 80 12.17 8.55 3.27
N PRO A 81 13.46 8.21 3.50
CA PRO A 81 14.09 8.53 4.77
C PRO A 81 13.94 10.04 4.94
N ALA A 82 13.37 10.46 6.08
CA ALA A 82 13.28 11.87 6.43
C ALA A 82 14.69 12.46 6.27
N ARG A 83 14.88 13.26 5.22
CA ARG A 83 16.10 13.96 4.80
C ARG A 83 17.28 13.67 5.72
N ALA A 84 18.16 12.75 5.32
CA ALA A 84 19.41 12.50 6.05
C ALA A 84 20.02 13.84 6.45
N PRO A 85 20.35 14.08 7.74
CA PRO A 85 20.98 15.32 8.13
C PRO A 85 22.21 15.51 7.26
N SER A 86 22.32 16.69 6.63
CA SER A 86 23.49 17.04 5.83
C SER A 86 24.75 16.75 6.64
N PRO A 87 25.77 16.10 6.06
CA PRO A 87 27.02 15.87 6.78
C PRO A 87 27.57 17.23 7.21
N SER A 88 27.76 17.41 8.52
CA SER A 88 28.48 18.55 9.05
C SER A 88 29.93 18.46 8.58
N THR A 89 30.37 19.43 7.79
CA THR A 89 31.79 19.65 7.47
C THR A 89 32.55 20.12 8.70
#